data_AF-A0A1M3TTE9-F1
#
_entry.id   AF-A0A1M3TTE9-F1
#
_cell.length_a   1.000
_cell.length_b   1.000
_cell.length_c   1.000
_cell.angle_alpha   90.00
_cell.angle_beta   90.00
_cell.angle_gamma   90.00
#
_symmetry.space_group_name_H-M   'P 1'
#
loop_
_entity.id
_entity.type
_entity.pdbx_description
1 polymer ?
#
loop_
_entity_poly.entity_id
_entity_poly.type
_entity_poly.pdbx_seq_one_letter_code
_entity_poly.pdbx_strand_id
1 'polypeptide(L)'
;MRYTDSKATAHYEAIPEPTMHTVDIGEVSDDTASWWRSKAFEALPQFAMLHNLGSQFSVAFTVALTIPIHNCHGLTLQLPQPSLDRAKCPATSINCVPQDWAALYDNLSYYMTLSCNPETIIYSLCGSFWEPGVPCNLVSSWLHPILTCFLTRPLPRTAALWLGAAAGGLTPMILRRTRRGRPPLDPVAFPWTGCLQSFMDIAGTGPYLDQSKGQIWRVDVWRLLHLPTAEEDDISYNYPPRTPWEPCGKMQTTECALRVVSHLHCPRHQIRYRHWNWEVENSAAIEEEEPHVFPEKPLDQEASEQASIDIFRWFIINGEGFPPGKFYKDEWIACLADDEDIDEKNDEDDT
;
A
#
# COMPACT_ATOMS: atom_id res chain seq x y z
N MET A 1 1.22 41.86 9.71
CA MET A 1 0.06 42.16 8.84
C MET A 1 -1.20 41.93 9.66
N ARG A 2 -2.13 42.89 9.68
CA ARG A 2 -3.43 42.74 10.34
C ARG A 2 -4.32 41.90 9.42
N TYR A 3 -4.78 40.76 9.90
CA TYR A 3 -5.87 40.00 9.29
C TYR A 3 -7.19 40.47 9.89
N THR A 4 -8.11 40.87 9.02
CA THR A 4 -9.50 41.20 9.35
C THR A 4 -10.40 40.04 8.95
N ASP A 5 -11.09 39.50 9.97
CA ASP A 5 -12.26 38.61 9.99
C ASP A 5 -12.70 37.88 8.70
N SER A 6 -12.89 36.56 8.84
CA SER A 6 -13.97 35.82 8.18
C SER A 6 -14.76 35.05 9.24
N LYS A 7 -16.04 35.38 9.42
CA LYS A 7 -16.98 34.63 10.27
C LYS A 7 -17.65 33.53 9.46
N ALA A 8 -17.57 32.30 9.97
CA ALA A 8 -18.56 31.26 9.71
C ALA A 8 -19.09 30.79 11.07
N THR A 9 -20.37 31.02 11.33
CA THR A 9 -21.06 30.50 12.51
C THR A 9 -21.60 29.12 12.19
N ALA A 10 -21.07 28.11 12.87
CA ALA A 10 -21.69 26.80 13.02
C ALA A 10 -21.68 26.47 14.51
N HIS A 11 -22.85 26.14 15.06
CA HIS A 11 -23.00 25.71 16.45
C HIS A 11 -22.58 24.25 16.55
N TYR A 12 -21.48 23.99 17.26
CA TYR A 12 -21.05 22.66 17.65
C TYR A 12 -20.99 22.57 19.18
N GLU A 13 -21.62 21.54 19.75
CA GLU A 13 -21.38 21.15 21.14
C GLU A 13 -19.92 20.69 21.26
N ALA A 14 -19.23 21.20 22.28
CA ALA A 14 -17.80 21.00 22.44
C ALA A 14 -17.47 19.53 22.77
N ILE A 15 -16.90 18.83 21.81
CA ILE A 15 -16.06 17.66 22.05
C ILE A 15 -14.74 18.18 22.64
N PRO A 16 -14.21 17.64 23.76
CA PRO A 16 -12.94 18.10 24.31
C PRO A 16 -11.83 17.89 23.28
N GLU A 17 -11.09 18.95 22.93
CA GLU A 17 -9.91 18.86 22.07
C GLU A 17 -8.94 17.78 22.60
N PRO A 18 -8.41 16.88 21.73
CA PRO A 18 -7.30 16.03 22.11
C PRO A 18 -6.12 16.92 22.46
N THR A 19 -5.63 16.81 23.69
CA THR A 19 -4.49 17.59 24.18
C THR A 19 -3.25 17.17 23.39
N MET A 20 -2.94 17.89 22.32
CA MET A 20 -1.74 17.66 21.52
C MET A 20 -0.52 18.18 22.28
N HIS A 21 0.09 17.30 23.07
CA HIS A 21 1.36 17.59 23.74
C HIS A 21 2.49 17.62 22.71
N THR A 22 2.78 18.81 22.17
CA THR A 22 3.98 19.04 21.38
C THR A 22 5.19 19.12 22.31
N VAL A 23 6.06 18.11 22.21
CA VAL A 23 7.38 18.15 22.84
C VAL A 23 8.30 18.89 21.87
N ASP A 24 8.60 20.15 22.17
CA ASP A 24 9.61 20.92 21.45
C ASP A 24 11.00 20.39 21.83
N ILE A 25 11.70 19.79 20.85
CA ILE A 25 13.04 19.23 21.02
C ILE A 25 14.12 20.29 20.71
N GLY A 26 13.72 21.50 20.26
CA GLY A 26 14.61 22.58 19.85
C GLY A 26 15.33 22.31 18.51
N GLU A 27 16.07 23.32 18.02
CA GLU A 27 17.00 23.13 16.90
C GLU A 27 18.23 22.36 17.38
N VAL A 28 18.44 21.18 16.80
CA VAL A 28 19.50 20.24 17.18
C VAL A 28 20.46 20.12 16.00
N SER A 29 21.77 20.23 16.23
CA SER A 29 22.75 19.99 15.16
C SER A 29 22.74 18.52 14.72
N ASP A 30 23.06 18.24 13.46
CA ASP A 30 23.11 16.87 12.92
C ASP A 30 24.01 15.94 13.77
N ASP A 31 25.13 16.47 14.28
CA ASP A 31 26.04 15.73 15.16
C ASP A 31 25.38 15.36 16.50
N THR A 32 24.57 16.27 17.06
CA THR A 32 23.86 16.05 18.33
C THR A 32 22.71 15.06 18.15
N ALA A 33 21.97 15.17 17.05
CA ALA A 33 20.89 14.24 16.70
C ALA A 33 21.43 12.83 16.46
N SER A 34 22.56 12.71 15.74
CA SER A 34 23.28 11.46 15.52
C SER A 34 23.76 10.83 16.84
N TRP A 35 24.32 11.63 17.74
CA TRP A 35 24.76 11.18 19.06
C TRP A 35 23.59 10.69 19.94
N TRP A 36 22.48 11.44 20.01
CA TRP A 36 21.28 11.04 20.75
C TRP A 36 20.68 9.76 20.23
N ARG A 37 20.58 9.62 18.90
CA ARG A 37 20.12 8.38 18.27
C ARG A 37 20.99 7.19 18.69
N SER A 38 22.31 7.35 18.66
CA SER A 38 23.23 6.28 19.08
C SER A 38 23.03 5.92 20.56
N LYS A 39 22.88 6.91 21.45
CA LYS A 39 22.70 6.66 22.88
C LYS A 39 21.34 6.07 23.24
N ALA A 40 20.26 6.55 22.63
CA ALA A 40 18.94 6.00 22.82
C ALA A 40 18.88 4.53 22.37
N PHE A 41 19.51 4.22 21.23
CA PHE A 41 19.57 2.86 20.73
C PHE A 41 20.56 1.98 21.49
N GLU A 42 21.62 2.48 22.12
CA GLU A 42 22.44 1.66 23.03
C GLU A 42 21.65 1.26 24.28
N ALA A 43 20.83 2.19 24.80
CA ALA A 43 20.06 1.99 26.01
C ALA A 43 18.88 1.02 25.82
N LEU A 44 18.22 1.04 24.66
CA LEU A 44 16.99 0.28 24.40
C LEU A 44 17.19 -1.26 24.40
N PRO A 45 18.17 -1.85 23.68
CA PRO A 45 18.57 -3.25 23.78
C PRO A 45 19.05 -3.63 25.17
N GLN A 46 19.84 -2.77 25.82
CA GLN A 46 20.34 -3.04 27.17
C GLN A 46 19.19 -3.15 28.17
N PHE A 47 18.23 -2.24 28.09
CA PHE A 47 16.99 -2.29 28.86
C PHE A 47 16.20 -3.56 28.55
N ALA A 48 16.00 -3.89 27.28
CA ALA A 48 15.27 -5.08 26.87
C ALA A 48 15.94 -6.37 27.38
N MET A 49 17.27 -6.46 27.33
CA MET A 49 18.02 -7.60 27.88
C MET A 49 17.91 -7.66 29.40
N LEU A 50 18.08 -6.52 30.10
CA LEU A 50 18.00 -6.44 31.56
C LEU A 50 16.65 -6.97 32.09
N HIS A 51 15.58 -6.70 31.35
CA HIS A 51 14.21 -7.08 31.71
C HIS A 51 13.71 -8.35 31.02
N ASN A 52 14.57 -9.08 30.29
CA ASN A 52 14.19 -10.28 29.51
C ASN A 52 13.03 -10.04 28.51
N LEU A 53 12.97 -8.84 27.93
CA LEU A 53 11.97 -8.42 26.95
C LEU A 53 12.38 -8.76 25.52
N GLY A 54 13.31 -9.70 25.33
CA GLY A 54 13.91 -9.94 24.01
C GLY A 54 12.91 -10.39 22.95
N SER A 55 11.91 -11.20 23.34
CA SER A 55 10.82 -11.58 22.44
C SER A 55 9.87 -10.43 22.09
N GLN A 56 9.86 -9.36 22.87
CA GLN A 56 8.98 -8.20 22.69
C GLN A 56 9.66 -7.05 21.95
N PHE A 57 10.99 -7.00 21.94
CA PHE A 57 11.76 -5.90 21.34
C PHE A 57 11.38 -5.65 19.88
N SER A 58 11.44 -6.69 19.03
CA SER A 58 11.13 -6.56 17.60
C SER A 58 9.67 -6.19 17.37
N VAL A 59 8.75 -6.74 18.17
CA VAL A 59 7.32 -6.40 18.11
C VAL A 59 7.12 -4.93 18.45
N ALA A 60 7.61 -4.49 19.61
CA ALA A 60 7.49 -3.10 20.07
C ALA A 60 8.12 -2.11 19.08
N PHE A 61 9.28 -2.45 18.50
CA PHE A 61 9.90 -1.66 17.45
C PHE A 61 8.99 -1.53 16.22
N THR A 62 8.46 -2.65 15.71
CA THR A 62 7.56 -2.62 14.55
C THR A 62 6.23 -1.94 14.83
N VAL A 63 5.69 -2.05 16.06
CA VAL A 63 4.52 -1.28 16.50
C VAL A 63 4.83 0.21 16.47
N ALA A 64 6.01 0.63 16.95
CA ALA A 64 6.43 2.03 16.93
C ALA A 64 6.49 2.60 15.51
N LEU A 65 6.97 1.82 14.53
CA LEU A 65 6.96 2.21 13.12
C LEU A 65 5.56 2.44 12.55
N THR A 66 4.53 1.85 13.16
CA THR A 66 3.13 2.02 12.74
C THR A 66 2.41 3.15 13.48
N ILE A 67 3.02 3.82 14.45
CA ILE A 67 2.38 4.95 15.16
C ILE A 67 1.93 6.06 14.20
N PRO A 68 2.74 6.49 13.21
CA PRO A 68 2.30 7.49 12.24
C PRO A 68 1.04 7.06 11.46
N ILE A 69 0.89 5.78 11.17
CA ILE A 69 -0.29 5.21 10.49
C ILE A 69 -1.55 5.42 11.35
N HIS A 70 -1.45 5.15 12.65
CA HIS A 70 -2.57 5.34 13.58
C HIS A 70 -3.00 6.81 13.63
N ASN A 71 -2.02 7.72 13.68
CA ASN A 71 -2.27 9.15 13.68
C ASN A 71 -2.95 9.62 12.37
N CYS A 72 -2.45 9.16 11.22
CA CYS A 72 -2.97 9.55 9.90
C CYS A 72 -4.40 9.05 9.64
N HIS A 73 -4.82 7.94 10.26
CA HIS A 73 -6.18 7.39 10.09
C HIS A 73 -7.09 7.58 11.31
N GLY A 74 -6.69 8.40 12.29
CA GLY A 74 -7.48 8.62 13.50
C GLY A 74 -7.73 7.34 14.33
N LEU A 75 -6.87 6.32 14.20
CA LEU A 75 -7.04 5.04 14.89
C LEU A 75 -6.38 5.04 16.26
N THR A 76 -7.04 4.41 17.23
CA THR A 76 -6.45 4.21 18.56
C THR A 76 -5.47 3.05 18.52
N LEU A 77 -4.20 3.33 18.87
CA LEU A 77 -3.17 2.30 19.03
C LEU A 77 -3.54 1.35 20.16
N GLN A 78 -3.70 0.06 19.84
CA GLN A 78 -3.91 -0.98 20.83
C GLN A 78 -2.56 -1.46 21.33
N LEU A 79 -2.26 -1.26 22.61
CA LEU A 79 -1.07 -1.81 23.25
C LEU A 79 -1.48 -2.93 24.21
N PRO A 80 -0.74 -4.05 24.24
CA PRO A 80 -1.01 -5.11 25.21
C PRO A 80 -0.88 -4.54 26.62
N GLN A 81 -1.83 -4.89 27.50
CA GLN A 81 -1.78 -4.45 28.89
C GLN A 81 -0.52 -5.01 29.56
N PRO A 82 0.22 -4.20 30.34
CA PRO A 82 1.37 -4.68 31.07
C PRO A 82 0.92 -5.74 32.08
N SER A 83 1.31 -6.98 31.85
CA SER A 83 1.08 -8.05 32.82
C SER A 83 2.16 -8.02 33.88
N LEU A 84 1.74 -7.91 35.15
CA LEU A 84 2.62 -8.06 36.31
C LEU A 84 3.04 -9.52 36.55
N ASP A 85 2.46 -10.48 35.83
CA ASP A 85 2.92 -11.86 35.88
C ASP A 85 4.31 -11.90 35.24
N ARG A 86 5.31 -12.08 36.11
CA ARG A 86 6.69 -12.40 35.75
C ARG A 86 6.68 -13.77 35.08
N ALA A 87 6.24 -13.83 33.82
CA ALA A 87 6.52 -14.95 32.94
C ALA A 87 8.03 -15.10 32.94
N LYS A 88 8.53 -16.16 33.58
CA LYS A 88 9.94 -16.50 33.60
C LYS A 88 10.31 -16.96 32.20
N CYS A 89 10.50 -16.03 31.28
CA CYS A 89 11.23 -16.31 30.05
C CYS A 89 12.62 -16.81 30.47
N PRO A 90 13.14 -17.89 29.85
CA PRO A 90 14.50 -18.33 30.11
C PRO A 90 15.45 -17.16 29.85
N ALA A 91 16.32 -16.87 30.82
CA ALA A 91 17.23 -15.74 30.75
C ALA A 91 18.11 -15.85 29.49
N THR A 92 17.93 -14.94 28.55
CA THR A 92 18.87 -14.80 27.43
C THR A 92 20.19 -14.30 28.00
N SER A 93 21.30 -14.91 27.58
CA SER A 93 22.65 -14.47 27.99
C SER A 93 22.80 -12.96 27.78
N ILE A 94 23.08 -12.24 28.87
CA ILE A 94 23.22 -10.77 28.95
C ILE A 94 24.38 -10.25 28.07
N ASN A 95 25.27 -11.15 27.61
CA ASN A 95 26.57 -10.75 27.08
C ASN A 95 26.61 -10.50 25.56
N CYS A 96 25.50 -10.67 24.82
CA CYS A 96 25.48 -10.37 23.39
C CYS A 96 24.08 -9.94 22.92
N VAL A 97 24.02 -8.77 22.28
CA VAL A 97 22.82 -8.32 21.55
C VAL A 97 22.56 -9.32 20.41
N PRO A 98 21.34 -9.85 20.25
CA PRO A 98 21.00 -10.71 19.13
C PRO A 98 21.37 -10.05 17.79
N GLN A 99 21.94 -10.84 16.86
CA GLN A 99 22.39 -10.34 15.55
C GLN A 99 21.27 -9.60 14.79
N ASP A 100 20.02 -10.05 14.94
CA ASP A 100 18.85 -9.42 14.33
C ASP A 100 18.62 -7.99 14.82
N TRP A 101 18.96 -7.68 16.08
CA TRP A 101 18.83 -6.33 16.63
C TRP A 101 19.96 -5.40 16.17
N ALA A 102 21.15 -5.95 15.97
CA ALA A 102 22.25 -5.21 15.34
C ALA A 102 21.90 -4.84 13.88
N ALA A 103 21.30 -5.77 13.13
CA ALA A 103 20.81 -5.48 11.78
C ALA A 103 19.71 -4.40 11.77
N LEU A 104 18.82 -4.37 12.77
CA LEU A 104 17.84 -3.29 12.93
C LEU A 104 18.50 -1.93 13.18
N TYR A 105 19.60 -1.88 13.93
CA TYR A 105 20.36 -0.64 14.15
C TYR A 105 20.95 -0.08 12.87
N ASP A 106 21.65 -0.93 12.12
CA ASP A 106 22.32 -0.56 10.87
C ASP A 106 21.30 0.00 9.87
N ASN A 107 20.06 -0.48 9.92
CA ASN A 107 18.95 -0.06 9.06
C ASN A 107 17.95 0.90 9.74
N LEU A 108 18.25 1.44 10.92
CA LEU A 108 17.30 2.27 11.67
C LEU A 108 16.91 3.53 10.90
N SER A 109 17.85 4.16 10.19
CA SER A 109 17.56 5.33 9.34
C SER A 109 16.47 4.98 8.33
N TYR A 110 16.63 3.82 7.68
CA TYR A 110 15.71 3.34 6.67
C TYR A 110 14.31 3.12 7.25
N TYR A 111 14.19 2.45 8.40
CA TYR A 111 12.90 2.22 9.04
C TYR A 111 12.24 3.50 9.56
N MET A 112 13.01 4.44 10.10
CA MET A 112 12.49 5.74 10.52
C MET A 112 11.96 6.52 9.32
N THR A 113 12.71 6.56 8.20
CA THR A 113 12.22 7.18 6.97
C THR A 113 10.96 6.47 6.46
N LEU A 114 10.93 5.13 6.51
CA LEU A 114 9.75 4.34 6.15
C LEU A 114 8.51 4.74 6.97
N SER A 115 8.67 4.97 8.28
CA SER A 115 7.57 5.43 9.15
C SER A 115 7.05 6.83 8.82
N CYS A 116 7.86 7.68 8.16
CA CYS A 116 7.43 9.00 7.72
C CYS A 116 6.48 8.96 6.52
N ASN A 117 6.32 7.81 5.86
CA ASN A 117 5.33 7.60 4.82
C ASN A 117 4.38 6.44 5.21
N PRO A 118 3.33 6.75 5.99
CA PRO A 118 2.41 5.73 6.51
C PRO A 118 1.65 5.01 5.40
N GLU A 119 1.31 5.68 4.30
CA GLU A 119 0.63 5.09 3.14
C GLU A 119 1.49 3.97 2.51
N THR A 120 2.79 4.21 2.28
CA THR A 120 3.68 3.18 1.75
C THR A 120 3.72 1.92 2.62
N ILE A 121 3.73 2.08 3.96
CA ILE A 121 3.68 0.92 4.88
C ILE A 121 2.35 0.18 4.72
N ILE A 122 1.22 0.89 4.75
CA ILE A 122 -0.11 0.27 4.61
C ILE A 122 -0.21 -0.47 3.29
N TYR A 123 0.29 0.12 2.20
CA TYR A 123 0.15 -0.46 0.87
C TYR A 123 1.06 -1.68 0.75
N SER A 124 2.23 -1.65 1.39
CA SER A 124 3.13 -2.82 1.49
C SER A 124 2.52 -3.94 2.34
N LEU A 125 1.77 -3.60 3.39
CA LEU A 125 0.99 -4.55 4.17
C LEU A 125 -0.15 -5.12 3.30
N CYS A 126 -0.91 -4.29 2.59
CA CYS A 126 -1.98 -4.76 1.69
C CYS A 126 -1.46 -5.60 0.51
N GLY A 127 -0.26 -5.29 0.00
CA GLY A 127 0.40 -6.05 -1.07
C GLY A 127 0.69 -7.51 -0.69
N SER A 128 0.68 -7.85 0.60
CA SER A 128 0.87 -9.24 1.05
C SER A 128 -0.27 -10.19 0.65
N PHE A 129 -1.43 -9.64 0.27
CA PHE A 129 -2.57 -10.40 -0.22
C PHE A 129 -2.54 -10.60 -1.73
N TRP A 130 -1.68 -9.86 -2.43
CA TRP A 130 -1.48 -10.00 -3.86
C TRP A 130 -0.57 -11.18 -4.20
N GLU A 131 -0.81 -11.81 -5.34
CA GLU A 131 -0.01 -12.92 -5.86
C GLU A 131 0.23 -12.76 -7.36
N PRO A 132 1.48 -12.89 -7.83
CA PRO A 132 1.79 -12.92 -9.24
C PRO A 132 1.03 -14.02 -9.99
N GLY A 133 0.42 -13.67 -11.13
CA GLY A 133 -0.27 -14.63 -12.00
C GLY A 133 -1.72 -14.95 -11.60
N VAL A 134 -2.27 -14.29 -10.57
CA VAL A 134 -3.71 -14.28 -10.33
C VAL A 134 -4.33 -13.16 -11.17
N PRO A 135 -5.13 -13.50 -12.21
CA PRO A 135 -5.79 -12.50 -13.02
C PRO A 135 -6.97 -11.87 -12.27
N CYS A 136 -7.36 -10.67 -12.70
CA CYS A 136 -8.43 -9.87 -12.08
C CYS A 136 -9.76 -10.63 -11.90
N ASN A 137 -10.08 -11.56 -12.80
CA ASN A 137 -11.33 -12.33 -12.76
C ASN A 137 -11.31 -13.54 -11.79
N LEU A 138 -10.18 -13.82 -11.13
CA LEU A 138 -10.02 -14.92 -10.16
C LEU A 138 -9.73 -14.43 -8.73
N VAL A 139 -9.80 -13.13 -8.49
CA VAL A 139 -9.41 -12.49 -7.24
C VAL A 139 -10.26 -12.95 -6.06
N SER A 140 -11.57 -13.07 -6.21
CA SER A 140 -12.44 -13.59 -5.15
C SER A 140 -12.05 -14.99 -4.72
N SER A 141 -11.75 -15.87 -5.69
CA SER A 141 -11.33 -17.26 -5.41
C SER A 141 -10.00 -17.30 -4.66
N TRP A 142 -9.12 -16.34 -4.95
CA TRP A 142 -7.83 -16.19 -4.29
C TRP A 142 -7.95 -15.61 -2.87
N LEU A 143 -8.69 -14.51 -2.71
CA LEU A 143 -8.79 -13.79 -1.44
C LEU A 143 -9.63 -14.53 -0.41
N HIS A 144 -10.68 -15.22 -0.82
CA HIS A 144 -11.61 -15.88 0.10
C HIS A 144 -10.93 -16.79 1.13
N PRO A 145 -10.13 -17.81 0.76
CA PRO A 145 -9.46 -18.65 1.76
C PRO A 145 -8.50 -17.87 2.66
N ILE A 146 -7.89 -16.79 2.16
CA ILE A 146 -6.92 -15.96 2.91
C ILE A 146 -7.65 -15.12 3.97
N LEU A 147 -8.78 -14.51 3.60
CA LEU A 147 -9.60 -13.70 4.48
C LEU A 147 -10.39 -14.55 5.49
N THR A 148 -10.71 -15.81 5.17
CA THR A 148 -11.32 -16.74 6.13
C THR A 148 -10.30 -17.36 7.08
N CYS A 149 -9.03 -17.48 6.66
CA CYS A 149 -8.00 -18.15 7.43
C CYS A 149 -6.74 -17.28 7.59
N PHE A 150 -6.86 -16.25 8.42
CA PHE A 150 -5.85 -15.19 8.65
C PHE A 150 -4.43 -15.64 9.04
N LEU A 151 -4.22 -16.92 9.36
CA LEU A 151 -2.99 -17.42 9.99
C LEU A 151 -2.19 -18.42 9.15
N THR A 152 -2.55 -18.66 7.89
CA THR A 152 -1.95 -19.75 7.11
C THR A 152 -0.75 -19.36 6.23
N ARG A 153 -0.42 -18.07 6.10
CA ARG A 153 0.68 -17.65 5.21
C ARG A 153 1.84 -16.97 5.97
N PRO A 154 3.07 -17.51 5.90
CA PRO A 154 4.26 -16.77 6.31
C PRO A 154 4.53 -15.67 5.28
N LEU A 155 4.49 -14.41 5.70
CA LEU A 155 4.73 -13.23 4.86
C LEU A 155 6.22 -12.84 4.94
N PRO A 156 7.12 -13.33 4.09
CA PRO A 156 8.53 -13.44 4.48
C PRO A 156 9.25 -12.09 4.59
N ARG A 157 8.80 -11.06 3.87
CA ARG A 157 9.43 -9.72 3.86
C ARG A 157 8.75 -8.70 4.76
N THR A 158 7.42 -8.76 4.87
CA THR A 158 6.63 -7.84 5.70
C THR A 158 6.19 -8.46 7.02
N ALA A 159 6.57 -9.71 7.36
CA ALA A 159 6.13 -10.38 8.59
C ALA A 159 6.36 -9.55 9.85
N ALA A 160 7.50 -8.88 9.96
CA ALA A 160 7.81 -8.02 11.11
C ALA A 160 6.85 -6.83 11.18
N LEU A 161 6.62 -6.14 10.05
CA LEU A 161 5.66 -5.04 9.96
C LEU A 161 4.22 -5.50 10.21
N TRP A 162 3.85 -6.67 9.70
CA TRP A 162 2.55 -7.30 9.95
C TRP A 162 2.35 -7.66 11.41
N LEU A 163 3.39 -8.16 12.08
CA LEU A 163 3.33 -8.46 13.51
C LEU A 163 3.15 -7.19 14.33
N GLY A 164 3.85 -6.11 13.98
CA GLY A 164 3.65 -4.80 14.58
C GLY A 164 2.27 -4.21 14.33
N ALA A 165 1.80 -4.26 13.08
CA ALA A 165 0.47 -3.79 12.69
C ALA A 165 -0.64 -4.57 13.40
N ALA A 166 -0.51 -5.90 13.50
CA ALA A 166 -1.45 -6.74 14.22
C ALA A 166 -1.43 -6.48 15.72
N ALA A 167 -0.25 -6.35 16.32
CA ALA A 167 -0.10 -6.02 17.74
C ALA A 167 -0.65 -4.62 18.07
N GLY A 168 -0.52 -3.66 17.13
CA GLY A 168 -1.03 -2.29 17.25
C GLY A 168 -2.53 -2.14 16.96
N GLY A 169 -3.18 -3.15 16.39
CA GLY A 169 -4.63 -3.12 16.09
C GLY A 169 -5.00 -2.66 14.68
N LEU A 170 -4.06 -2.60 13.74
CA LEU A 170 -4.31 -2.20 12.34
C LEU A 170 -4.94 -3.30 11.47
N THR A 171 -4.97 -4.55 11.94
CA THR A 171 -5.46 -5.70 11.16
C THR A 171 -6.83 -5.43 10.51
N PRO A 172 -7.89 -5.01 11.23
CA PRO A 172 -9.21 -4.82 10.61
C PRO A 172 -9.21 -3.80 9.46
N MET A 173 -8.45 -2.71 9.59
CA MET A 173 -8.30 -1.69 8.55
C MET A 173 -7.65 -2.27 7.28
N ILE A 174 -6.53 -2.99 7.44
CA ILE A 174 -5.79 -3.57 6.30
C ILE A 174 -6.67 -4.58 5.55
N LEU A 175 -7.45 -5.36 6.30
CA LEU A 175 -8.38 -6.33 5.74
C LEU A 175 -9.54 -5.68 4.99
N ARG A 176 -10.11 -4.59 5.55
CA ARG A 176 -11.14 -3.79 4.88
C ARG A 176 -10.63 -3.26 3.54
N ARG A 177 -9.40 -2.72 3.50
CA ARG A 177 -8.78 -2.20 2.27
C ARG A 177 -8.50 -3.28 1.22
N THR A 178 -8.24 -4.51 1.64
CA THR A 178 -7.92 -5.62 0.72
C THR A 178 -9.16 -6.34 0.18
N ARG A 179 -10.22 -6.45 0.97
CA ARG A 179 -11.37 -7.34 0.72
C ARG A 179 -11.97 -7.21 -0.67
N ARG A 180 -12.07 -5.99 -1.20
CA ARG A 180 -12.68 -5.70 -2.52
C ARG A 180 -11.78 -6.03 -3.71
N GLY A 181 -10.61 -6.65 -3.50
CA GLY A 181 -9.66 -6.88 -4.60
C GLY A 181 -9.01 -5.61 -5.13
N ARG A 182 -9.12 -4.51 -4.38
CA ARG A 182 -8.55 -3.20 -4.71
C ARG A 182 -7.67 -2.68 -3.58
N PRO A 183 -6.66 -3.46 -3.13
CA PRO A 183 -5.71 -2.91 -2.19
C PRO A 183 -5.04 -1.67 -2.82
N PRO A 184 -4.81 -0.62 -2.03
CA PRO A 184 -4.19 0.60 -2.54
C PRO A 184 -2.76 0.32 -3.02
N LEU A 185 -2.34 1.04 -4.06
CA LEU A 185 -1.04 0.86 -4.72
C LEU A 185 -0.21 2.13 -4.63
N ASP A 186 1.09 1.94 -4.41
CA ASP A 186 2.06 3.02 -4.37
C ASP A 186 3.22 2.66 -5.33
N PRO A 187 3.37 3.39 -6.44
CA PRO A 187 4.43 3.15 -7.42
C PRO A 187 5.85 3.17 -6.82
N VAL A 188 6.06 3.85 -5.69
CA VAL A 188 7.38 3.93 -5.04
C VAL A 188 7.56 2.92 -3.91
N ALA A 189 6.49 2.23 -3.49
CA ALA A 189 6.56 1.32 -2.36
C ALA A 189 7.39 0.06 -2.64
N PHE A 190 7.22 -0.59 -3.80
CA PHE A 190 8.06 -1.74 -4.17
C PHE A 190 9.55 -1.36 -4.27
N PRO A 191 9.94 -0.30 -5.00
CA PRO A 191 11.31 0.20 -5.00
C PRO A 191 11.94 0.37 -3.62
N TRP A 192 11.14 0.84 -2.66
CA TRP A 192 11.64 1.22 -1.35
C TRP A 192 11.66 0.07 -0.36
N THR A 193 10.60 -0.75 -0.35
CA THR A 193 10.44 -1.86 0.61
C THR A 193 10.87 -3.21 0.06
N GLY A 194 11.07 -3.31 -1.25
CA GLY A 194 11.26 -4.57 -1.95
C GLY A 194 10.02 -5.48 -1.90
N CYS A 195 8.87 -4.97 -1.46
CA CYS A 195 7.62 -5.72 -1.36
C CYS A 195 6.80 -5.47 -2.62
N LEU A 196 6.62 -6.51 -3.43
CA LEU A 196 5.80 -6.42 -4.63
C LEU A 196 4.34 -6.16 -4.23
N GLN A 197 3.69 -5.25 -4.95
CA GLN A 197 2.31 -4.85 -4.70
C GLN A 197 1.42 -5.12 -5.90
N SER A 198 1.95 -5.12 -7.13
CA SER A 198 1.17 -5.21 -8.36
C SER A 198 1.90 -5.92 -9.49
N PHE A 199 1.15 -6.36 -10.50
CA PHE A 199 1.71 -6.86 -11.76
C PHE A 199 2.62 -5.84 -12.46
N MET A 200 2.45 -4.54 -12.16
CA MET A 200 3.29 -3.45 -12.68
C MET A 200 4.71 -3.46 -12.10
N ASP A 201 4.92 -4.05 -10.92
CA ASP A 201 6.25 -4.16 -10.30
C ASP A 201 7.13 -5.23 -10.96
N ILE A 202 6.54 -6.07 -11.82
CA ILE A 202 7.22 -7.15 -12.52
C ILE A 202 7.30 -6.82 -14.01
N ALA A 203 8.49 -6.93 -14.60
CA ALA A 203 8.71 -6.65 -16.03
C ALA A 203 8.09 -7.69 -17.00
N GLY A 204 7.64 -8.84 -16.48
CA GLY A 204 7.23 -10.01 -17.27
C GLY A 204 8.41 -10.83 -17.79
N THR A 205 8.12 -11.86 -18.60
CA THR A 205 9.13 -12.75 -19.17
C THR A 205 8.93 -12.92 -20.68
N GLY A 206 9.99 -13.28 -21.40
CA GLY A 206 9.95 -13.52 -22.84
C GLY A 206 9.69 -12.28 -23.70
N PRO A 207 9.55 -12.45 -25.03
CA PRO A 207 9.19 -11.36 -25.94
C PRO A 207 7.74 -10.90 -25.71
N TYR A 208 7.44 -9.65 -26.06
CA TYR A 208 6.07 -9.10 -25.99
C TYR A 208 5.14 -9.73 -27.02
N LEU A 209 5.65 -9.97 -28.23
CA LEU A 209 4.87 -10.45 -29.36
C LEU A 209 4.97 -11.98 -29.52
N ASP A 210 3.81 -12.63 -29.50
CA ASP A 210 3.65 -13.98 -30.03
C ASP A 210 3.54 -13.91 -31.57
N GLN A 211 4.69 -14.05 -32.25
CA GLN A 211 4.79 -13.94 -33.71
C GLN A 211 3.88 -14.92 -34.47
N SER A 212 3.56 -16.07 -33.87
CA SER A 212 2.73 -17.09 -34.52
C SER A 212 1.27 -16.69 -34.62
N LYS A 213 0.80 -15.84 -33.68
CA LYS A 213 -0.61 -15.46 -33.54
C LYS A 213 -0.86 -13.97 -33.74
N GLY A 214 0.19 -13.14 -33.80
CA GLY A 214 0.06 -11.69 -33.83
C GLY A 214 -0.60 -11.15 -32.56
N GLN A 215 -0.26 -11.74 -31.41
CA GLN A 215 -0.90 -11.47 -30.13
C GLN A 215 0.08 -10.98 -29.09
N ILE A 216 -0.43 -10.15 -28.17
CA ILE A 216 0.27 -9.67 -26.98
C ILE A 216 -0.62 -9.92 -25.75
N TRP A 217 0.00 -10.17 -24.60
CA TRP A 217 -0.73 -10.26 -23.34
C TRP A 217 -1.24 -8.89 -22.90
N ARG A 218 -2.48 -8.82 -22.38
CA ARG A 218 -3.03 -7.54 -21.90
C ARG A 218 -2.20 -6.93 -20.76
N VAL A 219 -1.59 -7.78 -19.93
CA VAL A 219 -0.69 -7.33 -18.87
C VAL A 219 0.54 -6.58 -19.43
N ASP A 220 1.01 -6.98 -20.61
CA ASP A 220 2.14 -6.33 -21.29
C ASP A 220 1.72 -5.06 -22.02
N VAL A 221 0.50 -5.03 -22.56
CA VAL A 221 -0.12 -3.80 -23.08
C VAL A 221 -0.12 -2.73 -21.99
N TRP A 222 -0.58 -3.08 -20.77
CA TRP A 222 -0.55 -2.19 -19.61
C TRP A 222 0.86 -1.66 -19.30
N ARG A 223 1.85 -2.56 -19.20
CA ARG A 223 3.24 -2.17 -18.92
C ARG A 223 3.81 -1.20 -19.96
N LEU A 224 3.51 -1.42 -21.24
CA LEU A 224 4.00 -0.60 -22.35
C LEU A 224 3.34 0.78 -22.39
N LEU A 225 2.07 0.88 -22.03
CA LEU A 225 1.34 2.15 -22.02
C LEU A 225 1.79 3.10 -20.90
N HIS A 226 2.30 2.55 -19.79
CA HIS A 226 2.80 3.32 -18.64
C HIS A 226 4.33 3.45 -18.63
N LEU A 227 5.01 3.19 -19.75
CA LEU A 227 6.44 3.49 -19.83
C LEU A 227 6.67 5.00 -19.69
N PRO A 228 7.60 5.44 -18.84
CA PRO A 228 7.95 6.86 -18.72
C PRO A 228 8.41 7.44 -20.06
N THR A 229 7.99 8.67 -20.35
CA THR A 229 8.41 9.43 -21.53
C THR A 229 9.50 10.44 -21.15
N ALA A 230 10.41 10.74 -22.10
CA ALA A 230 11.42 11.77 -21.91
C ALA A 230 10.86 13.18 -22.21
N GLU A 231 9.86 13.26 -23.08
CA GLU A 231 9.11 14.46 -23.42
C GLU A 231 7.62 14.10 -23.33
N GLU A 232 6.79 15.01 -22.79
CA GLU A 232 5.34 14.81 -22.74
C GLU A 232 4.81 14.62 -24.16
N ASP A 233 4.33 13.42 -24.46
CA ASP A 233 3.87 13.04 -25.79
C ASP A 233 2.34 12.92 -25.88
N ASP A 234 1.62 13.15 -24.76
CA ASP A 234 0.17 12.97 -24.57
C ASP A 234 -0.35 11.57 -24.97
N ILE A 235 0.58 10.60 -25.12
CA ILE A 235 0.30 9.23 -25.54
C ILE A 235 0.64 8.24 -24.41
N SER A 236 1.48 8.64 -23.45
CA SER A 236 1.67 7.89 -22.21
C SER A 236 0.50 8.06 -21.27
N TYR A 237 0.17 6.98 -20.58
CA TYR A 237 -0.88 6.99 -19.58
C TYR A 237 -0.33 7.38 -18.22
N ASN A 238 -0.95 8.40 -17.64
CA ASN A 238 -0.47 9.04 -16.40
C ASN A 238 -1.08 8.42 -15.14
N TYR A 239 -2.21 7.73 -15.26
CA TYR A 239 -2.90 7.13 -14.11
C TYR A 239 -2.48 5.67 -13.91
N PRO A 240 -1.87 5.31 -12.76
CA PRO A 240 -1.54 3.91 -12.47
C PRO A 240 -2.81 3.04 -12.37
N PRO A 241 -2.70 1.71 -12.52
CA PRO A 241 -3.84 0.83 -12.33
C PRO A 241 -4.41 1.01 -10.91
N ARG A 242 -5.74 1.01 -10.77
CA ARG A 242 -6.42 1.06 -9.47
C ARG A 242 -6.46 -0.29 -8.74
N THR A 243 -5.91 -1.32 -9.38
CA THR A 243 -5.94 -2.70 -8.88
C THR A 243 -4.60 -3.39 -9.17
N PRO A 244 -4.09 -4.23 -8.24
CA PRO A 244 -2.79 -4.89 -8.43
C PRO A 244 -2.85 -6.09 -9.37
N TRP A 245 -4.05 -6.54 -9.74
CA TRP A 245 -4.28 -7.78 -10.46
C TRP A 245 -4.10 -7.58 -11.95
N GLU A 246 -3.49 -8.57 -12.60
CA GLU A 246 -3.26 -8.49 -14.04
C GLU A 246 -4.55 -8.69 -14.84
N PRO A 247 -4.72 -7.97 -15.96
CA PRO A 247 -5.84 -8.19 -16.86
C PRO A 247 -5.73 -9.57 -17.51
N CYS A 248 -6.87 -10.26 -17.64
CA CYS A 248 -6.90 -11.58 -18.24
C CYS A 248 -6.75 -11.57 -19.77
N GLY A 249 -6.05 -12.57 -20.29
CA GLY A 249 -6.04 -12.89 -21.72
C GLY A 249 -5.08 -12.07 -22.60
N LYS A 250 -5.26 -12.23 -23.91
CA LYS A 250 -4.44 -11.64 -24.97
C LYS A 250 -5.28 -10.73 -25.87
N MET A 251 -4.60 -9.87 -26.62
CA MET A 251 -5.17 -8.96 -27.60
C MET A 251 -4.41 -9.05 -28.92
N GLN A 252 -5.10 -8.83 -30.05
CA GLN A 252 -4.47 -8.72 -31.36
C GLN A 252 -3.65 -7.42 -31.42
N THR A 253 -2.45 -7.45 -32.00
CA THR A 253 -1.62 -6.24 -32.11
C THR A 253 -2.26 -5.13 -32.95
N THR A 254 -3.21 -5.49 -33.84
CA THR A 254 -3.99 -4.54 -34.64
C THR A 254 -4.99 -3.74 -33.83
N GLU A 255 -5.31 -4.18 -32.61
CA GLU A 255 -6.21 -3.50 -31.68
C GLU A 255 -5.44 -2.70 -30.61
N CYS A 256 -4.10 -2.73 -30.64
CA CYS A 256 -3.28 -2.03 -29.68
C CYS A 256 -3.00 -0.59 -30.11
N ALA A 257 -2.89 0.32 -29.13
CA ALA A 257 -2.42 1.69 -29.36
C ALA A 257 -1.04 1.70 -30.03
N LEU A 258 -0.76 2.75 -30.83
CA LEU A 258 0.48 2.88 -31.59
C LEU A 258 1.73 2.81 -30.70
N ARG A 259 1.64 3.33 -29.47
CA ARG A 259 2.70 3.24 -28.45
C ARG A 259 3.05 1.80 -28.10
N VAL A 260 2.07 0.92 -27.99
CA VAL A 260 2.33 -0.50 -27.71
C VAL A 260 3.02 -1.13 -28.92
N VAL A 261 2.55 -0.80 -30.13
CA VAL A 261 3.07 -1.33 -31.39
C VAL A 261 4.54 -0.97 -31.60
N SER A 262 4.95 0.25 -31.24
CA SER A 262 6.35 0.70 -31.37
C SER A 262 7.32 -0.10 -30.50
N HIS A 263 6.84 -0.70 -29.41
CA HIS A 263 7.66 -1.43 -28.44
C HIS A 263 7.61 -2.96 -28.57
N LEU A 264 6.82 -3.53 -29.49
CA LEU A 264 6.63 -4.99 -29.62
C LEU A 264 7.93 -5.79 -29.84
N HIS A 265 8.91 -5.17 -30.49
CA HIS A 265 10.19 -5.79 -30.84
C HIS A 265 11.33 -5.35 -29.91
N CYS A 266 11.05 -4.49 -28.93
CA CYS A 266 12.03 -4.10 -27.93
C CYS A 266 12.38 -5.28 -27.02
N PRO A 267 13.60 -5.31 -26.46
CA PRO A 267 13.85 -6.12 -25.28
C PRO A 267 12.93 -5.70 -24.13
N ARG A 268 12.75 -6.57 -23.14
CA ARG A 268 11.88 -6.28 -21.99
C ARG A 268 12.31 -4.99 -21.29
N HIS A 269 11.38 -4.05 -21.21
CA HIS A 269 11.57 -2.83 -20.44
C HIS A 269 11.53 -3.15 -18.95
N GLN A 270 12.38 -2.47 -18.19
CA GLN A 270 12.44 -2.59 -16.73
C GLN A 270 12.50 -1.19 -16.14
N ILE A 271 11.60 -0.91 -15.22
CA ILE A 271 11.70 0.28 -14.37
C ILE A 271 12.69 -0.06 -13.27
N ARG A 272 13.72 0.76 -13.12
CA ARG A 272 14.74 0.61 -12.07
C ARG A 272 14.73 1.84 -11.20
N TYR A 273 14.52 1.60 -9.92
CA TYR A 273 14.76 2.61 -8.91
C TYR A 273 16.20 3.11 -8.97
N ARG A 274 16.39 4.43 -8.89
CA ARG A 274 17.72 5.05 -8.84
C ARG A 274 17.98 5.68 -7.49
N HIS A 275 17.17 6.66 -7.13
CA HIS A 275 17.26 7.41 -5.88
C HIS A 275 15.93 8.12 -5.64
N TRP A 276 15.85 8.76 -4.50
CA TRP A 276 14.77 9.62 -4.06
C TRP A 276 15.38 10.96 -3.68
N ASN A 277 14.59 12.03 -3.82
CA ASN A 277 14.94 13.36 -3.38
C ASN A 277 13.87 13.83 -2.40
N TRP A 278 14.28 14.54 -1.35
CA TRP A 278 13.34 15.20 -0.45
C TRP A 278 12.96 16.55 -1.04
N GLU A 279 11.68 16.76 -1.28
CA GLU A 279 11.10 18.06 -1.59
C GLU A 279 10.26 18.49 -0.38
N VAL A 280 10.47 19.71 0.11
CA VAL A 280 9.74 20.25 1.25
C VAL A 280 8.49 20.95 0.71
N GLU A 281 7.33 20.33 0.86
CA GLU A 281 6.06 20.89 0.37
C GLU A 281 5.08 21.18 1.53
N ASN A 282 4.45 22.35 1.47
CA ASN A 282 3.42 22.82 2.40
C ASN A 282 2.03 22.39 1.90
N SER A 283 1.36 21.43 2.53
CA SER A 283 -0.05 21.17 2.24
C SER A 283 -0.80 20.43 3.35
N ALA A 284 -2.10 20.74 3.42
CA ALA A 284 -3.06 20.38 4.44
C ALA A 284 -3.60 18.95 4.29
N ALA A 285 -3.99 18.36 5.42
CA ALA A 285 -4.53 17.01 5.54
C ALA A 285 -5.96 16.88 5.00
N ILE A 286 -6.30 15.68 4.54
CA ILE A 286 -7.65 15.23 4.15
C ILE A 286 -8.17 14.29 5.24
N GLU A 287 -9.42 14.46 5.65
CA GLU A 287 -10.12 13.60 6.62
C GLU A 287 -10.88 12.48 5.89
N GLU A 288 -10.84 11.26 6.43
CA GLU A 288 -11.70 10.12 6.04
C GLU A 288 -12.33 9.47 7.29
N GLU A 289 -13.58 9.02 7.16
CA GLU A 289 -14.50 8.61 8.23
C GLU A 289 -14.30 7.20 8.85
N GLU A 290 -14.96 7.02 10.01
CA GLU A 290 -14.88 5.96 11.02
C GLU A 290 -15.23 4.49 10.60
N PRO A 291 -14.93 3.48 11.46
CA PRO A 291 -14.94 2.07 11.09
C PRO A 291 -16.28 1.34 11.33
N HIS A 292 -16.76 0.63 10.31
CA HIS A 292 -17.82 -0.38 10.44
C HIS A 292 -17.30 -1.76 10.85
N VAL A 293 -18.10 -2.49 11.65
CA VAL A 293 -17.86 -3.89 12.06
C VAL A 293 -18.47 -4.84 11.03
N PHE A 294 -17.72 -5.85 10.60
CA PHE A 294 -18.11 -6.73 9.49
C PHE A 294 -18.47 -8.16 9.92
N PRO A 295 -19.58 -8.72 9.40
CA PRO A 295 -19.88 -10.15 9.48
C PRO A 295 -19.17 -10.96 8.39
N GLU A 296 -18.90 -12.24 8.67
CA GLU A 296 -18.42 -13.23 7.69
C GLU A 296 -19.49 -13.45 6.60
N LYS A 297 -19.10 -13.31 5.32
CA LYS A 297 -19.95 -13.60 4.15
C LYS A 297 -19.41 -14.83 3.40
N PRO A 298 -20.29 -15.61 2.73
CA PRO A 298 -19.87 -16.67 1.81
C PRO A 298 -19.11 -16.09 0.60
N LEU A 299 -18.37 -16.93 -0.13
CA LEU A 299 -17.67 -16.57 -1.37
C LEU A 299 -18.58 -15.81 -2.33
N ASP A 300 -18.36 -14.50 -2.44
CA ASP A 300 -18.95 -13.61 -3.43
C ASP A 300 -17.93 -13.33 -4.55
N GLN A 301 -18.42 -13.02 -5.75
CA GLN A 301 -17.56 -12.63 -6.88
C GLN A 301 -17.21 -11.14 -6.86
N GLU A 302 -17.57 -10.41 -5.79
CA GLU A 302 -17.44 -8.96 -5.66
C GLU A 302 -15.99 -8.51 -5.93
N ALA A 303 -15.00 -9.16 -5.32
CA ALA A 303 -13.60 -8.79 -5.52
C ALA A 303 -13.09 -9.03 -6.95
N SER A 304 -13.52 -10.13 -7.58
CA SER A 304 -13.20 -10.42 -8.99
C SER A 304 -13.83 -9.40 -9.95
N GLU A 305 -15.09 -9.05 -9.70
CA GLU A 305 -15.86 -8.09 -10.47
C GLU A 305 -15.24 -6.69 -10.33
N GLN A 306 -15.03 -6.23 -9.10
CA GLN A 306 -14.47 -4.92 -8.77
C GLN A 306 -13.03 -4.80 -9.33
N ALA A 307 -12.19 -5.83 -9.21
CA ALA A 307 -10.86 -5.83 -9.85
C ALA A 307 -10.94 -5.78 -11.39
N SER A 308 -11.87 -6.51 -12.00
CA SER A 308 -12.05 -6.54 -13.46
C SER A 308 -12.57 -5.20 -13.99
N ILE A 309 -13.55 -4.60 -13.31
CA ILE A 309 -14.06 -3.26 -13.64
C ILE A 309 -12.91 -2.25 -13.62
N ASP A 310 -12.10 -2.20 -12.56
CA ASP A 310 -11.03 -1.20 -12.44
C ASP A 310 -9.93 -1.36 -13.49
N ILE A 311 -9.53 -2.58 -13.82
CA ILE A 311 -8.50 -2.82 -14.84
C ILE A 311 -9.01 -2.58 -16.27
N PHE A 312 -10.32 -2.56 -16.51
CA PHE A 312 -10.88 -2.32 -17.84
C PHE A 312 -11.53 -0.94 -18.02
N ARG A 313 -11.92 -0.25 -16.95
CA ARG A 313 -12.45 1.14 -16.95
C ARG A 313 -11.46 2.17 -17.47
N TRP A 314 -10.17 1.84 -17.45
CA TRP A 314 -9.10 2.78 -17.72
C TRP A 314 -9.12 3.38 -19.14
N PHE A 315 -9.65 2.66 -20.15
CA PHE A 315 -9.77 3.18 -21.52
C PHE A 315 -10.68 4.41 -21.56
N ILE A 316 -11.70 4.42 -20.69
CA ILE A 316 -12.63 5.54 -20.53
C ILE A 316 -11.94 6.69 -19.81
N ILE A 317 -11.25 6.40 -18.69
CA ILE A 317 -10.56 7.41 -17.86
C ILE A 317 -9.51 8.21 -18.66
N ASN A 318 -8.89 7.59 -19.66
CA ASN A 318 -7.86 8.22 -20.48
C ASN A 318 -8.36 8.67 -21.86
N GLY A 319 -9.68 8.73 -22.07
CA GLY A 319 -10.28 9.34 -23.26
C GLY A 319 -10.22 8.50 -24.54
N GLU A 320 -9.88 7.21 -24.47
CA GLU A 320 -9.90 6.31 -25.64
C GLU A 320 -11.28 5.70 -25.93
N GLY A 321 -12.20 5.78 -24.96
CA GLY A 321 -13.54 5.17 -25.07
C GLY A 321 -13.50 3.64 -25.04
N PHE A 322 -14.59 2.98 -25.43
CA PHE A 322 -14.65 1.51 -25.43
C PHE A 322 -13.89 0.89 -26.61
N PRO A 323 -12.91 0.00 -26.36
CA PRO A 323 -12.24 -0.70 -27.44
C PRO A 323 -13.22 -1.60 -28.22
N PRO A 324 -13.02 -1.81 -29.53
CA PRO A 324 -13.97 -2.51 -30.42
C PRO A 324 -14.10 -4.03 -30.14
N GLY A 325 -13.41 -4.56 -29.12
CA GLY A 325 -13.36 -5.97 -28.80
C GLY A 325 -14.65 -6.50 -28.19
N LYS A 326 -15.10 -7.69 -28.63
CA LYS A 326 -16.29 -8.38 -28.06
C LYS A 326 -16.18 -8.64 -26.56
N PHE A 327 -14.96 -8.69 -26.02
CA PHE A 327 -14.67 -8.86 -24.60
C PHE A 327 -15.26 -7.73 -23.74
N TYR A 328 -15.36 -6.50 -24.25
CA TYR A 328 -15.90 -5.36 -23.51
C TYR A 328 -17.44 -5.34 -23.45
N LYS A 329 -18.09 -6.38 -24.01
CA LYS A 329 -19.55 -6.59 -23.92
C LYS A 329 -19.92 -7.66 -22.89
N ASP A 330 -18.96 -8.11 -22.09
CA ASP A 330 -19.17 -9.03 -20.99
C ASP A 330 -20.02 -8.37 -19.88
N GLU A 331 -20.87 -9.12 -19.19
CA GLU A 331 -21.80 -8.59 -18.18
C GLU A 331 -21.08 -7.82 -17.05
N TRP A 332 -19.87 -8.23 -16.66
CA TRP A 332 -19.10 -7.54 -15.61
C TRP A 332 -18.52 -6.19 -16.07
N ILE A 333 -18.39 -5.99 -17.39
CA ILE A 333 -17.74 -4.82 -17.98
C ILE A 333 -18.79 -3.92 -18.66
N ALA A 334 -19.96 -4.46 -19.00
CA ALA A 334 -21.04 -3.76 -19.68
C ALA A 334 -21.58 -2.58 -18.87
N CYS A 335 -21.59 -2.66 -17.53
CA CYS A 335 -22.00 -1.56 -16.65
C CYS A 335 -21.14 -0.29 -16.82
N LEU A 336 -19.91 -0.41 -17.33
CA LEU A 336 -19.08 0.75 -17.62
C LEU A 336 -19.67 1.65 -18.71
N ALA A 337 -20.52 1.11 -19.59
CA ALA A 337 -21.08 1.84 -20.73
C ALA A 337 -22.28 2.73 -20.34
N ASP A 338 -22.88 2.47 -19.18
CA ASP A 338 -24.01 3.25 -18.65
C ASP A 338 -23.54 4.39 -17.71
N ASP A 339 -22.24 4.46 -17.42
CA ASP A 339 -21.59 5.40 -16.49
C ASP A 339 -21.10 6.70 -17.18
N GLU A 340 -21.61 7.06 -18.36
CA GLU A 340 -21.22 8.30 -19.07
C GLU A 340 -21.68 9.60 -18.37
N ASP A 341 -22.46 9.53 -17.27
CA ASP A 341 -23.05 10.70 -16.59
C ASP A 341 -22.94 10.68 -15.04
N ILE A 342 -21.84 10.18 -14.45
CA ILE A 342 -21.59 10.35 -13.02
C ILE A 342 -20.41 11.30 -12.80
N ASP A 343 -20.72 12.61 -12.87
CA ASP A 343 -20.09 13.56 -11.95
C ASP A 343 -20.21 12.96 -10.54
N GLU A 344 -19.09 12.91 -9.80
CA GLU A 344 -19.02 12.49 -8.40
C GLU A 344 -20.22 13.02 -7.60
N LYS A 345 -21.25 12.20 -7.48
CA LYS A 345 -22.35 12.41 -6.55
C LYS A 345 -22.25 11.31 -5.53
N ASN A 346 -21.93 11.76 -4.33
CA ASN A 346 -22.06 11.07 -3.06
C ASN A 346 -23.18 10.02 -3.12
N ASP A 347 -22.81 8.75 -2.96
CA ASP A 347 -23.72 7.69 -2.59
C ASP A 347 -24.15 7.91 -1.12
N GLU A 348 -24.98 8.93 -0.89
CA GLU A 348 -25.91 9.03 0.22
C GLU A 348 -27.29 8.66 -0.31
N ASP A 349 -27.66 7.38 -0.22
CA ASP A 349 -28.97 6.91 0.24
C ASP A 349 -29.08 5.41 -0.06
N ASP A 350 -29.17 4.61 1.00
CA ASP A 350 -30.32 3.72 1.21
C ASP A 350 -30.15 2.93 2.52
N THR A 351 -30.86 3.43 3.54
CA THR A 351 -31.43 2.78 4.75
C THR A 351 -30.70 1.71 5.56
#